data_AF-A8FXN7-F1
#
_entry.id   AF-A8FXN7-F1
#
_cell.length_a   1.000
_cell.length_b   1.000
_cell.length_c   1.000
_cell.angle_alpha   90.00
_cell.angle_beta   90.00
_cell.angle_gamma   90.00
#
_symmetry.space_group_name_H-M   'P 1'
#
loop_
_entity.id
_entity.type
_entity.pdbx_description
1 polymer ?
#
loop_
_entity_poly.entity_id
_entity_poly.type
_entity_poly.pdbx_seq_one_letter_code
_entity_poly.pdbx_strand_id
1 'polypeptide(L)'
;MPSEDWNLIRNLDEIADIPKKLLSLPPQTQVELNLTSMANFFPFLLPIIKSIMPTRISEIGADRGFTSKQLQDVVSDLGAELDIIDPALNQSDEVELPEHTSLFAEKSFDYFNRKRKAEICFLDGDHNYAVVKKELELLNQEQIGCKVIFAHDVGWPCGYRDMHYGDEYQDSKLNIVERAKLFPTTSNVSKVGYSMDYHIAEQEGGEQNGVLSAFEEFLAENDDWEYFSIPSVWGLGIMFKPDMLSQEQLDLLADTREKLDLLKPFLGVLELNRIHLLAKVDSLYGVTGKMAQDKAKADEEIKRLNKVLMGPTTLRGVVYGLKKIFRLNKL
;
A
#
# COMPACT_ATOMS: atom_id res chain seq x y z
N MET A 1 7.28 25.31 -6.14
CA MET A 1 8.33 24.30 -6.40
C MET A 1 8.73 23.76 -5.05
N PRO A 2 8.80 22.43 -4.85
CA PRO A 2 9.38 21.90 -3.61
C PRO A 2 10.81 22.42 -3.49
N SER A 3 11.23 22.84 -2.29
CA SER A 3 12.63 23.21 -2.02
C SER A 3 13.54 22.00 -2.22
N GLU A 4 14.84 22.24 -2.44
CA GLU A 4 15.88 21.18 -2.54
C GLU A 4 15.82 20.21 -1.35
N ASP A 5 15.39 20.67 -0.16
CA ASP A 5 15.24 19.86 1.04
C ASP A 5 14.19 18.73 0.93
N TRP A 6 13.20 18.84 0.02
CA TRP A 6 12.21 17.77 -0.18
C TRP A 6 12.78 16.55 -0.90
N ASN A 7 13.89 16.71 -1.64
CA ASN A 7 14.54 15.60 -2.33
C ASN A 7 15.22 14.64 -1.34
N LEU A 8 15.70 15.15 -0.19
CA LEU A 8 16.30 14.36 0.90
C LEU A 8 15.36 13.30 1.49
N ILE A 9 14.04 13.51 1.39
CA ILE A 9 13.03 12.60 1.94
C ILE A 9 12.81 11.38 1.04
N ARG A 10 13.20 11.44 -0.24
CA ARG A 10 12.82 10.44 -1.25
C ARG A 10 13.99 9.64 -1.83
N ASN A 11 15.23 9.95 -1.45
CA ASN A 11 16.40 9.34 -2.06
C ASN A 11 17.09 8.33 -1.13
N LEU A 12 17.01 7.05 -1.48
CA LEU A 12 17.66 5.95 -0.75
C LEU A 12 19.18 6.08 -0.70
N ASP A 13 19.78 6.65 -1.76
CA ASP A 13 21.22 6.86 -1.88
C ASP A 13 21.75 7.91 -0.88
N GLU A 14 20.86 8.67 -0.25
CA GLU A 14 21.18 9.74 0.70
C GLU A 14 21.07 9.31 2.17
N ILE A 15 20.64 8.07 2.46
CA ILE A 15 20.72 7.57 3.83
C ILE A 15 22.20 7.39 4.19
N ALA A 16 22.66 8.13 5.19
CA ALA A 16 24.02 8.03 5.70
C ALA A 16 24.34 6.62 6.21
N ASP A 17 25.62 6.22 6.10
CA ASP A 17 26.09 4.88 6.48
C ASP A 17 25.81 4.51 7.94
N ILE A 18 25.87 5.50 8.83
CA ILE A 18 25.63 5.29 10.26
C ILE A 18 24.17 4.83 10.52
N PRO A 19 23.13 5.56 10.06
CA PRO A 19 21.75 5.08 10.11
C PRO A 19 21.54 3.70 9.46
N LYS A 20 22.11 3.45 8.27
CA LYS A 20 22.01 2.12 7.61
C LYS A 20 22.48 1.01 8.53
N LYS A 21 23.63 1.21 9.18
CA LYS A 21 24.21 0.25 10.12
C LYS A 21 23.40 0.12 11.42
N LEU A 22 22.96 1.23 12.01
CA LEU A 22 22.23 1.21 13.29
C LEU A 22 20.85 0.58 13.16
N LEU A 23 20.17 0.83 12.04
CA LEU A 23 18.85 0.29 11.75
C LEU A 23 18.89 -1.08 11.06
N SER A 24 20.09 -1.59 10.75
CA SER A 24 20.29 -2.86 10.03
C SER A 24 19.49 -2.92 8.72
N LEU A 25 19.49 -1.83 7.96
CA LEU A 25 18.70 -1.70 6.74
C LEU A 25 19.20 -2.68 5.66
N PRO A 26 18.33 -3.56 5.13
CA PRO A 26 18.74 -4.45 4.05
C PRO A 26 18.92 -3.69 2.71
N PRO A 27 19.67 -4.24 1.74
CA PRO A 27 19.93 -3.59 0.45
C PRO A 27 18.65 -3.19 -0.32
N GLN A 28 17.59 -3.97 -0.17
CA GLN A 28 16.27 -3.75 -0.78
C GLN A 28 15.36 -2.79 -0.01
N THR A 29 15.89 -2.07 0.99
CA THR A 29 15.11 -1.08 1.75
C THR A 29 14.48 -0.08 0.81
N GLN A 30 13.19 0.18 0.99
CA GLN A 30 12.48 1.27 0.35
C GLN A 30 12.32 2.43 1.31
N VAL A 31 12.33 3.66 0.79
CA VAL A 31 11.98 4.87 1.54
C VAL A 31 10.78 5.50 0.86
N GLU A 32 9.60 5.11 1.32
CA GLU A 32 8.35 5.73 0.95
C GLU A 32 7.59 6.12 2.22
N LEU A 33 6.80 7.21 2.15
CA LEU A 33 5.98 7.67 3.28
C LEU A 33 4.99 6.58 3.74
N ASN A 34 4.48 5.81 2.78
CA ASN A 34 3.66 4.64 3.03
C ASN A 34 4.50 3.40 2.69
N LEU A 35 5.38 2.94 3.59
CA LEU A 35 6.10 1.67 3.40
C LEU A 35 5.08 0.52 3.36
N THR A 36 4.62 0.19 2.15
CA THR A 36 3.49 -0.70 1.84
C THR A 36 3.89 -1.89 0.98
N SER A 37 5.16 -2.01 0.56
CA SER A 37 5.54 -3.10 -0.32
C SER A 37 5.89 -4.35 0.46
N MET A 38 5.35 -5.47 -0.01
CA MET A 38 5.72 -6.81 0.42
C MET A 38 7.25 -7.08 0.32
N ALA A 39 7.96 -6.39 -0.58
CA ALA A 39 9.41 -6.45 -0.71
C ALA A 39 10.17 -6.16 0.61
N ASN A 40 9.61 -5.35 1.51
CA ASN A 40 10.26 -5.03 2.79
C ASN A 40 10.30 -6.21 3.77
N PHE A 41 9.50 -7.26 3.54
CA PHE A 41 9.51 -8.47 4.36
C PHE A 41 10.51 -9.53 3.88
N PHE A 42 11.27 -9.27 2.81
CA PHE A 42 12.22 -10.23 2.25
C PHE A 42 13.21 -10.86 3.25
N PRO A 43 13.69 -10.15 4.29
CA PRO A 43 14.51 -10.79 5.33
C PRO A 43 13.85 -11.99 6.01
N PHE A 44 12.52 -12.04 6.08
CA PHE A 44 11.75 -13.19 6.59
C PHE A 44 11.39 -14.18 5.48
N LEU A 45 11.08 -13.68 4.29
CA LEU A 45 10.67 -14.50 3.15
C LEU A 45 11.82 -15.37 2.61
N LEU A 46 13.01 -14.77 2.44
CA LEU A 46 14.14 -15.40 1.76
C LEU A 46 14.62 -16.70 2.44
N PRO A 47 14.79 -16.78 3.77
CA PRO A 47 15.14 -18.03 4.43
C PRO A 47 14.11 -19.14 4.20
N ILE A 48 12.82 -18.80 4.22
CA ILE A 48 11.73 -19.76 3.98
C ILE A 48 11.79 -20.24 2.53
N ILE A 49 11.85 -19.33 1.56
CA ILE A 49 11.93 -19.69 0.12
C ILE A 49 13.13 -20.61 -0.15
N LYS A 50 14.31 -20.28 0.39
CA LYS A 50 15.52 -21.09 0.24
C LYS A 50 15.44 -22.45 0.93
N SER A 51 14.65 -22.58 2.00
CA SER A 51 14.41 -23.86 2.66
C SER A 51 13.43 -24.74 1.86
N ILE A 52 12.42 -24.12 1.23
CA ILE A 52 11.46 -24.84 0.37
C ILE A 52 12.11 -25.31 -0.95
N MET A 53 13.05 -24.55 -1.49
CA MET A 53 13.65 -24.80 -2.82
C MET A 53 12.58 -24.99 -3.90
N PRO A 54 11.67 -24.02 -4.10
CA PRO A 54 10.56 -24.18 -5.05
C PRO A 54 11.08 -24.32 -6.47
N THR A 55 10.38 -25.11 -7.29
CA THR A 55 10.58 -25.14 -8.74
C THR A 55 9.83 -24.00 -9.43
N ARG A 56 8.75 -23.50 -8.79
CA ARG A 56 8.00 -22.33 -9.25
C ARG A 56 7.42 -21.51 -8.11
N ILE A 57 7.49 -20.20 -8.28
CA ILE A 57 6.80 -19.18 -7.49
C ILE A 57 5.77 -18.47 -8.37
N SER A 58 4.59 -18.17 -7.83
CA SER A 58 3.61 -17.28 -8.46
C SER A 58 3.39 -16.03 -7.62
N GLU A 59 3.45 -14.86 -8.25
CA GLU A 59 3.17 -13.55 -7.66
C GLU A 59 1.86 -13.00 -8.22
N ILE A 60 0.86 -12.83 -7.34
CA ILE A 60 -0.40 -12.16 -7.67
C ILE A 60 -0.32 -10.70 -7.19
N GLY A 61 -0.45 -9.76 -8.12
CA GLY A 61 -0.28 -8.33 -7.86
C GLY A 61 1.18 -7.92 -7.97
N ALA A 62 1.52 -7.21 -9.05
CA ALA A 62 2.87 -6.73 -9.33
C ALA A 62 3.02 -5.26 -8.95
N ASP A 63 1.96 -4.45 -9.09
CA ASP A 63 1.97 -2.99 -8.88
C ASP A 63 3.19 -2.32 -9.54
N ARG A 64 4.15 -1.82 -8.76
CA ARG A 64 5.38 -1.16 -9.25
C ARG A 64 6.54 -2.13 -9.52
N GLY A 65 6.36 -3.43 -9.31
CA GLY A 65 7.34 -4.49 -9.59
C GLY A 65 8.46 -4.61 -8.55
N PHE A 66 8.31 -4.02 -7.36
CA PHE A 66 9.33 -4.08 -6.32
C PHE A 66 9.55 -5.49 -5.79
N THR A 67 8.46 -6.20 -5.48
CA THR A 67 8.53 -7.60 -5.04
C THR A 67 8.96 -8.50 -6.19
N SER A 68 8.40 -8.29 -7.39
CA SER A 68 8.80 -8.97 -8.62
C SER A 68 10.32 -8.96 -8.85
N LYS A 69 10.96 -7.79 -8.71
CA LYS A 69 12.42 -7.67 -8.88
C LYS A 69 13.20 -8.53 -7.87
N GLN A 70 12.77 -8.53 -6.61
CA GLN A 70 13.42 -9.36 -5.59
C GLN A 70 13.21 -10.85 -5.86
N LEU A 71 12.03 -11.24 -6.35
CA LEU A 71 11.73 -12.62 -6.71
C LEU A 71 12.52 -13.08 -7.94
N GLN A 72 12.73 -12.22 -8.93
CA GLN A 72 13.57 -12.50 -10.10
C GLN A 72 14.99 -12.88 -9.71
N ASP A 73 15.61 -12.10 -8.80
CA ASP A 73 16.94 -12.41 -8.28
C ASP A 73 16.96 -13.78 -7.57
N VAL A 74 15.92 -14.08 -6.78
CA VAL A 74 15.82 -15.36 -6.07
C VAL A 74 15.63 -16.54 -7.00
N VAL A 75 14.71 -16.46 -7.97
CA VAL A 75 14.45 -17.60 -8.86
C VAL A 75 15.63 -17.85 -9.79
N SER A 76 16.35 -16.80 -10.20
CA SER A 76 17.61 -16.91 -10.94
C SER A 76 18.68 -17.65 -10.12
N ASP A 77 18.88 -17.27 -8.85
CA ASP A 77 19.82 -17.94 -7.94
C ASP A 77 19.46 -19.42 -7.69
N LEU A 78 18.17 -19.76 -7.69
CA LEU A 78 17.67 -21.11 -7.41
C LEU A 78 17.49 -21.98 -8.66
N GLY A 79 17.53 -21.40 -9.87
CA GLY A 79 17.11 -22.08 -11.10
C GLY A 79 15.62 -22.46 -11.10
N ALA A 80 14.80 -21.64 -10.44
CA ALA A 80 13.35 -21.79 -10.35
C ALA A 80 12.64 -20.90 -11.37
N GLU A 81 11.33 -21.06 -11.55
CA GLU A 81 10.51 -20.20 -12.42
C GLU A 81 9.66 -19.21 -11.60
N LEU A 82 9.44 -18.01 -12.15
CA LEU A 82 8.55 -16.99 -11.60
C LEU A 82 7.42 -16.69 -12.58
N ASP A 83 6.17 -16.84 -12.12
CA ASP A 83 5.00 -16.31 -12.81
C ASP A 83 4.56 -15.02 -12.11
N ILE A 84 4.46 -13.91 -12.86
CA ILE A 84 3.94 -12.62 -12.36
C ILE A 84 2.56 -12.40 -12.99
N ILE A 85 1.53 -12.27 -12.15
CA ILE A 85 0.12 -12.18 -12.55
C ILE A 85 -0.44 -10.86 -12.07
N ASP A 86 -0.77 -9.97 -12.99
CA ASP A 86 -1.41 -8.70 -12.66
C ASP A 86 -2.15 -8.14 -13.90
N PRO A 87 -3.46 -7.81 -13.80
CA PRO A 87 -4.25 -7.34 -14.93
C PRO A 87 -3.80 -5.97 -15.47
N ALA A 88 -3.04 -5.19 -14.70
CA ALA A 88 -2.48 -3.90 -15.10
C ALA A 88 -1.12 -4.03 -15.82
N LEU A 89 -0.60 -5.25 -16.01
CA LEU A 89 0.61 -5.46 -16.79
C LEU A 89 0.41 -4.99 -18.23
N ASN A 90 1.20 -4.00 -18.63
CA ASN A 90 1.25 -3.57 -20.01
C ASN A 90 2.07 -4.60 -20.81
N GLN A 91 1.38 -5.41 -21.62
CA GLN A 91 2.03 -6.28 -22.61
C GLN A 91 2.54 -5.45 -23.80
N SER A 92 3.43 -4.49 -23.57
CA SER A 92 4.19 -3.93 -24.70
C SER A 92 5.19 -4.98 -25.16
N ASP A 93 5.18 -5.30 -26.46
CA ASP A 93 6.01 -6.33 -27.08
C ASP A 93 7.55 -6.11 -26.97
N GLU A 94 8.00 -5.06 -26.27
CA GLU A 94 9.41 -4.62 -26.20
C GLU A 94 10.08 -4.85 -24.83
N VAL A 95 9.40 -5.45 -23.84
CA VAL A 95 10.06 -5.75 -22.56
C VAL A 95 10.80 -7.08 -22.66
N GLU A 96 12.13 -7.01 -22.71
CA GLU A 96 12.98 -8.18 -22.54
C GLU A 96 12.76 -8.74 -21.13
N LEU A 97 12.12 -9.91 -21.04
CA LEU A 97 11.85 -10.55 -19.77
C LEU A 97 13.13 -11.22 -19.25
N PRO A 98 13.41 -11.10 -17.95
CA PRO A 98 14.47 -11.88 -17.32
C PRO A 98 14.26 -13.38 -17.57
N GLU A 99 15.38 -14.11 -17.64
CA GLU A 99 15.38 -15.57 -17.71
C GLU A 99 14.54 -16.13 -16.54
N HIS A 100 13.82 -17.22 -16.79
CA HIS A 100 12.91 -17.86 -15.81
C HIS A 100 11.70 -17.03 -15.34
N THR A 101 11.31 -15.97 -16.05
CA THR A 101 10.15 -15.14 -15.69
C THR A 101 9.07 -15.17 -16.77
N SER A 102 7.82 -15.35 -16.38
CA SER A 102 6.63 -15.28 -17.24
C SER A 102 5.66 -14.21 -16.74
N LEU A 103 5.15 -13.36 -17.64
CA LEU A 103 4.13 -12.35 -17.33
C LEU A 103 2.74 -12.80 -17.77
N PHE A 104 1.74 -12.58 -16.92
CA PHE A 104 0.33 -12.88 -17.16
C PHE A 104 -0.51 -11.64 -16.90
N ALA A 105 -0.86 -10.90 -17.96
CA ALA A 105 -1.76 -9.74 -17.87
C ALA A 105 -3.23 -10.18 -17.81
N GLU A 106 -3.60 -10.84 -16.72
CA GLU A 106 -4.94 -11.38 -16.48
C GLU A 106 -5.27 -11.37 -14.97
N LYS A 107 -6.52 -11.67 -14.62
CA LYS A 107 -6.93 -11.83 -13.21
C LYS A 107 -6.43 -13.15 -12.65
N SER A 108 -6.20 -13.21 -11.34
CA SER A 108 -5.72 -14.40 -10.63
C SER A 108 -6.59 -15.65 -10.89
N PHE A 109 -7.91 -15.49 -10.96
CA PHE A 109 -8.82 -16.61 -11.25
C PHE A 109 -8.57 -17.24 -12.63
N ASP A 110 -8.27 -16.44 -13.65
CA ASP A 110 -7.98 -16.92 -14.99
C ASP A 110 -6.64 -17.66 -15.02
N TYR A 111 -5.64 -17.14 -14.31
CA TYR A 111 -4.36 -17.79 -14.13
C TYR A 111 -4.50 -19.15 -13.43
N PHE A 112 -5.23 -19.24 -12.31
CA PHE A 112 -5.40 -20.49 -11.58
C PHE A 112 -6.14 -21.57 -12.40
N ASN A 113 -7.01 -21.19 -13.33
CA ASN A 113 -7.64 -22.12 -14.27
C ASN A 113 -6.64 -22.85 -15.18
N ARG A 114 -5.43 -22.31 -15.36
CA ARG A 114 -4.34 -22.96 -16.11
C ARG A 114 -3.73 -24.14 -15.35
N LYS A 115 -4.00 -24.27 -14.05
CA LYS A 115 -3.49 -25.34 -13.17
C LYS A 115 -1.96 -25.48 -13.22
N ARG A 116 -1.26 -24.35 -13.29
CA ARG A 116 0.20 -24.33 -13.18
C ARG A 116 0.56 -24.62 -11.72
N LYS A 117 1.41 -25.63 -11.52
CA LYS A 117 1.94 -25.92 -10.19
C LYS A 117 2.86 -24.80 -9.73
N ALA A 118 2.67 -24.32 -8.51
CA ALA A 118 3.50 -23.35 -7.82
C ALA A 118 3.52 -23.70 -6.33
N GLU A 119 4.72 -23.83 -5.76
CA GLU A 119 4.90 -24.31 -4.38
C GLU A 119 4.87 -23.17 -3.36
N ILE A 120 5.19 -21.95 -3.83
CA ILE A 120 5.09 -20.73 -3.06
C ILE A 120 4.25 -19.74 -3.86
N CYS A 121 3.26 -19.15 -3.19
CA CYS A 121 2.38 -18.15 -3.78
C CYS A 121 2.44 -16.85 -2.97
N PHE A 122 2.57 -15.73 -3.67
CA PHE A 122 2.49 -14.39 -3.10
C PHE A 122 1.15 -13.78 -3.47
N LEU A 123 0.38 -13.33 -2.47
CA LEU A 123 -0.91 -12.67 -2.63
C LEU A 123 -0.80 -11.20 -2.19
N ASP A 124 -0.77 -10.30 -3.16
CA ASP A 124 -0.69 -8.84 -2.98
C ASP A 124 -1.47 -8.12 -4.09
N GLY A 125 -2.60 -8.73 -4.51
CA GLY A 125 -3.48 -8.23 -5.56
C GLY A 125 -4.62 -7.39 -5.00
N ASP A 126 -5.82 -7.98 -4.95
CA ASP A 126 -7.00 -7.32 -4.40
C ASP A 126 -7.05 -7.40 -2.87
N HIS A 127 -7.54 -6.33 -2.22
CA HIS A 127 -7.58 -6.21 -0.76
C HIS A 127 -9.02 -6.29 -0.22
N ASN A 128 -9.80 -7.23 -0.76
CA ASN A 128 -11.18 -7.46 -0.31
C ASN A 128 -11.42 -8.95 -0.02
N TYR A 129 -12.30 -9.20 0.94
CA TYR A 129 -12.61 -10.52 1.45
C TYR A 129 -12.99 -11.51 0.35
N ALA A 130 -13.88 -11.11 -0.57
CA ALA A 130 -14.50 -12.02 -1.53
C ALA A 130 -13.48 -12.55 -2.55
N VAL A 131 -12.56 -11.71 -3.01
CA VAL A 131 -11.50 -12.12 -3.92
C VAL A 131 -10.50 -13.01 -3.18
N VAL A 132 -9.97 -12.54 -2.05
CA VAL A 132 -8.96 -13.27 -1.28
C VAL A 132 -9.45 -14.65 -0.85
N LYS A 133 -10.69 -14.75 -0.36
CA LYS A 133 -11.30 -16.03 0.03
C LYS A 133 -11.28 -17.03 -1.13
N LYS A 134 -11.67 -16.58 -2.32
CA LYS A 134 -11.69 -17.42 -3.52
C LYS A 134 -10.28 -17.77 -4.02
N GLU A 135 -9.30 -16.87 -3.90
CA GLU A 135 -7.90 -17.18 -4.21
C GLU A 135 -7.35 -18.26 -3.29
N LEU A 136 -7.63 -18.19 -1.99
CA LEU A 136 -7.25 -19.24 -1.02
C LEU A 136 -7.88 -20.60 -1.37
N GLU A 137 -9.17 -20.61 -1.72
CA GLU A 137 -9.87 -21.83 -2.17
C GLU A 137 -9.23 -22.44 -3.43
N LEU A 138 -8.80 -21.61 -4.38
CA LEU A 138 -8.11 -22.06 -5.59
C LEU A 138 -6.71 -22.60 -5.27
N LEU A 139 -5.96 -21.91 -4.41
CA LEU A 139 -4.63 -22.32 -3.96
C LEU A 139 -4.64 -23.62 -3.14
N ASN A 140 -5.73 -23.90 -2.44
CA ASN A 140 -5.90 -25.14 -1.67
C ASN A 140 -6.05 -26.40 -2.55
N GLN A 141 -6.29 -26.23 -3.85
CA GLN A 141 -6.47 -27.37 -4.75
C GLN A 141 -5.16 -28.12 -4.98
N GLU A 142 -5.19 -29.46 -4.82
CA GLU A 142 -4.01 -30.33 -4.95
C GLU A 142 -3.24 -30.12 -6.26
N GLN A 143 -3.92 -29.81 -7.36
CA GLN A 143 -3.28 -29.53 -8.65
C GLN A 143 -2.36 -28.31 -8.66
N ILE A 144 -2.57 -27.33 -7.78
CA ILE A 144 -1.71 -26.16 -7.65
C ILE A 144 -0.44 -26.53 -6.88
N GLY A 145 -0.56 -27.39 -5.86
CA GLY A 145 0.58 -27.87 -5.09
C GLY A 145 1.24 -26.77 -4.24
N CYS A 146 0.47 -25.74 -3.86
CA CYS A 146 0.94 -24.65 -3.02
C CYS A 146 1.19 -25.16 -1.59
N LYS A 147 2.40 -24.91 -1.09
CA LYS A 147 2.85 -25.32 0.25
C LYS A 147 2.92 -24.14 1.20
N VAL A 148 3.25 -22.96 0.70
CA VAL A 148 3.42 -21.73 1.46
C VAL A 148 2.77 -20.57 0.73
N ILE A 149 1.96 -19.78 1.44
CA ILE A 149 1.36 -18.54 0.94
C ILE A 149 1.91 -17.39 1.78
N PHE A 150 2.47 -16.39 1.09
CA PHE A 150 2.78 -15.10 1.65
C PHE A 150 1.71 -14.12 1.22
N ALA A 151 1.01 -13.50 2.17
CA ALA A 151 -0.11 -12.63 1.86
C ALA A 151 0.05 -11.27 2.53
N HIS A 152 -0.04 -10.22 1.74
CA HIS A 152 0.02 -8.87 2.24
C HIS A 152 -1.36 -8.44 2.80
N ASP A 153 -1.41 -7.28 3.46
CA ASP A 153 -2.67 -6.61 3.87
C ASP A 153 -3.54 -7.30 4.92
N VAL A 154 -2.99 -8.30 5.63
CA VAL A 154 -3.65 -8.96 6.78
C VAL A 154 -3.69 -8.08 8.04
N GLY A 155 -2.97 -6.97 8.07
CA GLY A 155 -2.89 -5.99 9.13
C GLY A 155 -3.75 -4.75 8.89
N TRP A 156 -3.69 -3.77 9.78
CA TRP A 156 -4.47 -2.53 9.63
C TRP A 156 -3.96 -1.69 8.44
N PRO A 157 -4.83 -1.14 7.58
CA PRO A 157 -6.28 -1.07 7.74
C PRO A 157 -7.08 -2.24 7.13
N CYS A 158 -6.53 -3.00 6.19
CA CYS A 158 -7.31 -3.90 5.34
C CYS A 158 -7.58 -5.29 5.91
N GLY A 159 -6.94 -5.67 7.01
CA GLY A 159 -7.17 -6.96 7.66
C GLY A 159 -8.65 -7.21 7.97
N TYR A 160 -9.35 -6.17 8.44
CA TYR A 160 -10.80 -6.20 8.68
C TYR A 160 -11.55 -5.10 7.93
N ARG A 161 -11.04 -4.63 6.79
CA ARG A 161 -11.71 -3.59 5.99
C ARG A 161 -11.46 -3.85 4.51
N ASP A 162 -12.51 -4.07 3.74
CA ASP A 162 -12.41 -4.20 2.29
C ASP A 162 -11.93 -2.89 1.67
N MET A 163 -11.06 -3.04 0.69
CA MET A 163 -10.63 -2.00 -0.22
C MET A 163 -10.75 -2.50 -1.65
N HIS A 164 -11.27 -1.66 -2.54
CA HIS A 164 -11.52 -1.98 -3.94
C HIS A 164 -10.83 -1.00 -4.87
N TYR A 165 -10.30 -1.53 -5.97
CA TYR A 165 -9.81 -0.75 -7.10
C TYR A 165 -10.96 -0.35 -8.02
N GLY A 166 -10.88 0.87 -8.58
CA GLY A 166 -11.83 1.36 -9.58
C GLY A 166 -13.29 1.19 -9.16
N ASP A 167 -14.11 0.65 -10.06
CA ASP A 167 -15.55 0.45 -9.87
C ASP A 167 -15.94 -0.96 -9.38
N GLU A 168 -14.97 -1.78 -8.97
CA GLU A 168 -15.21 -3.18 -8.57
C GLU A 168 -16.04 -3.32 -7.29
N TYR A 169 -16.17 -2.23 -6.52
CA TYR A 169 -16.98 -2.19 -5.30
C TYR A 169 -18.48 -2.30 -5.54
N GLN A 170 -18.96 -2.17 -6.78
CA GLN A 170 -20.40 -2.17 -7.10
C GLN A 170 -21.11 -3.48 -6.71
N ASP A 171 -20.38 -4.59 -6.64
CA ASP A 171 -20.90 -5.89 -6.22
C ASP A 171 -20.79 -6.11 -4.69
N SER A 172 -20.19 -5.17 -3.96
CA SER A 172 -20.04 -5.27 -2.51
C SER A 172 -21.37 -5.09 -1.78
N LYS A 173 -21.57 -5.89 -0.74
CA LYS A 173 -22.71 -5.76 0.19
C LYS A 173 -22.44 -4.76 1.32
N LEU A 174 -21.19 -4.32 1.46
CA LEU A 174 -20.76 -3.39 2.48
C LEU A 174 -21.11 -1.95 2.05
N ASN A 175 -21.23 -1.04 3.03
CA ASN A 175 -21.31 0.37 2.69
C ASN A 175 -19.92 0.86 2.30
N ILE A 176 -19.74 1.22 1.04
CA ILE A 176 -18.46 1.63 0.48
C ILE A 176 -18.41 3.15 0.34
N VAL A 177 -17.29 3.74 0.75
CA VAL A 177 -17.02 5.17 0.64
C VAL A 177 -15.72 5.42 -0.11
N GLU A 178 -15.67 6.54 -0.84
CA GLU A 178 -14.49 6.97 -1.59
C GLU A 178 -13.67 7.99 -0.78
N ARG A 179 -12.34 7.97 -0.91
CA ARG A 179 -11.44 9.02 -0.40
C ARG A 179 -11.64 9.30 1.10
N ALA A 180 -11.65 8.24 1.87
CA ALA A 180 -11.85 8.30 3.31
C ALA A 180 -10.54 8.48 4.08
N LYS A 181 -10.66 8.88 5.35
CA LYS A 181 -9.54 8.88 6.28
C LYS A 181 -9.78 7.88 7.39
N LEU A 182 -8.74 7.19 7.81
CA LEU A 182 -8.81 6.13 8.80
C LEU A 182 -7.99 6.48 10.03
N PHE A 183 -8.48 6.11 11.21
CA PHE A 183 -7.77 6.37 12.46
C PHE A 183 -8.00 5.22 13.45
N PRO A 184 -6.94 4.64 14.06
CA PRO A 184 -7.06 3.43 14.89
C PRO A 184 -7.98 3.53 16.11
N THR A 185 -8.43 4.73 16.48
CA THR A 185 -9.34 4.92 17.63
C THR A 185 -10.83 4.87 17.24
N THR A 186 -11.15 4.56 15.98
CA THR A 186 -12.54 4.43 15.49
C THR A 186 -12.62 3.37 14.40
N SER A 187 -13.66 2.54 14.46
CA SER A 187 -13.93 1.56 13.42
C SER A 187 -14.55 2.17 12.15
N ASN A 188 -15.23 3.31 12.28
CA ASN A 188 -15.75 4.06 11.14
C ASN A 188 -14.68 4.95 10.51
N VAL A 189 -14.89 5.35 9.26
CA VAL A 189 -14.14 6.44 8.64
C VAL A 189 -14.18 7.70 9.48
N SER A 190 -13.08 8.45 9.40
CA SER A 190 -12.81 9.62 10.20
C SER A 190 -12.65 10.86 9.31
N LYS A 191 -12.80 12.03 9.91
CA LYS A 191 -12.50 13.33 9.27
C LYS A 191 -11.00 13.64 9.24
N VAL A 192 -10.23 12.93 10.06
CA VAL A 192 -8.77 13.06 10.20
C VAL A 192 -8.17 11.67 10.26
N GLY A 193 -6.96 11.49 9.75
CA GLY A 193 -6.35 10.17 9.79
C GLY A 193 -5.45 9.91 8.60
N TYR A 194 -5.09 8.65 8.46
CA TYR A 194 -4.44 8.10 7.29
C TYR A 194 -5.38 8.19 6.08
N SER A 195 -4.98 8.89 5.03
CA SER A 195 -5.79 9.05 3.82
C SER A 195 -5.75 7.77 2.97
N MET A 196 -6.93 7.30 2.58
CA MET A 196 -7.12 6.18 1.67
C MET A 196 -7.70 6.72 0.35
N ASP A 197 -6.91 6.70 -0.72
CA ASP A 197 -7.33 7.16 -2.04
C ASP A 197 -8.02 6.05 -2.86
N TYR A 198 -8.80 5.21 -2.18
CA TYR A 198 -9.49 4.05 -2.74
C TYR A 198 -10.95 4.01 -2.28
N HIS A 199 -11.73 3.10 -2.87
CA HIS A 199 -13.05 2.74 -2.37
C HIS A 199 -12.89 1.74 -1.22
N ILE A 200 -13.37 2.09 -0.04
CA ILE A 200 -13.21 1.25 1.17
C ILE A 200 -14.52 1.05 1.90
N ALA A 201 -14.63 -0.05 2.66
CA ALA A 201 -15.72 -0.21 3.60
C ALA A 201 -15.72 0.90 4.66
N GLU A 202 -16.88 1.52 4.87
CA GLU A 202 -17.06 2.65 5.81
C GLU A 202 -16.66 2.25 7.24
N GLN A 203 -16.91 1.00 7.60
CA GLN A 203 -16.64 0.44 8.91
C GLN A 203 -15.68 -0.76 8.79
N GLU A 204 -14.67 -0.85 9.66
CA GLU A 204 -13.88 -2.08 9.84
C GLU A 204 -14.60 -3.08 10.74
N GLY A 205 -14.32 -4.36 10.52
CA GLY A 205 -15.00 -5.49 11.15
C GLY A 205 -16.35 -5.78 10.52
N GLY A 206 -17.05 -6.78 11.07
CA GLY A 206 -18.29 -7.30 10.48
C GLY A 206 -18.05 -8.55 9.64
N GLU A 207 -19.13 -9.11 9.10
CA GLU A 207 -19.07 -10.32 8.27
C GLU A 207 -18.44 -9.99 6.92
N GLN A 208 -17.52 -10.86 6.47
CA GLN A 208 -16.98 -10.84 5.11
C GLN A 208 -16.34 -9.49 4.74
N ASN A 209 -15.48 -8.96 5.61
CA ASN A 209 -14.90 -7.62 5.47
C ASN A 209 -13.40 -7.65 5.82
N GLY A 210 -12.55 -7.56 4.80
CA GLY A 210 -11.10 -7.50 4.91
C GLY A 210 -10.37 -8.80 4.61
N VAL A 211 -9.06 -8.67 4.38
CA VAL A 211 -8.14 -9.76 3.98
C VAL A 211 -7.97 -10.79 5.11
N LEU A 212 -7.71 -10.34 6.33
CA LEU A 212 -7.55 -11.24 7.48
C LEU A 212 -8.87 -11.96 7.79
N SER A 213 -10.01 -11.30 7.63
CA SER A 213 -11.32 -11.96 7.75
C SER A 213 -11.47 -13.14 6.78
N ALA A 214 -10.97 -13.03 5.55
CA ALA A 214 -11.00 -14.12 4.57
C ALA A 214 -10.08 -15.28 4.98
N PHE A 215 -8.90 -14.96 5.51
CA PHE A 215 -7.95 -15.94 6.04
C PHE A 215 -8.52 -16.70 7.22
N GLU A 216 -9.10 -16.01 8.20
CA GLU A 216 -9.67 -16.63 9.40
C GLU A 216 -10.80 -17.60 9.05
N GLU A 217 -11.69 -17.22 8.12
CA GLU A 217 -12.76 -18.11 7.66
C GLU A 217 -12.23 -19.28 6.84
N PHE A 218 -11.25 -19.07 5.97
CA PHE A 218 -10.59 -20.16 5.25
C PHE A 218 -9.91 -21.15 6.19
N LEU A 219 -9.15 -20.68 7.19
CA LEU A 219 -8.46 -21.52 8.18
C LEU A 219 -9.45 -22.29 9.07
N ALA A 220 -10.62 -21.71 9.36
CA ALA A 220 -11.67 -22.40 10.11
C ALA A 220 -12.26 -23.61 9.34
N GLU A 221 -12.19 -23.58 8.01
CA GLU A 221 -12.67 -24.64 7.12
C GLU A 221 -11.57 -25.62 6.67
N ASN A 222 -10.30 -25.25 6.85
CA ASN A 222 -9.14 -25.99 6.36
C ASN A 222 -8.07 -26.07 7.47
N ASP A 223 -8.25 -27.03 8.38
CA ASP A 223 -7.37 -27.24 9.55
C ASP A 223 -6.01 -27.88 9.22
N ASP A 224 -5.79 -28.21 7.94
CA ASP A 224 -4.51 -28.67 7.39
C ASP A 224 -3.53 -27.52 7.10
N TRP A 225 -3.97 -26.27 7.26
CA TRP A 225 -3.11 -25.09 7.16
C TRP A 225 -2.77 -24.51 8.53
N GLU A 226 -1.51 -24.10 8.68
CA GLU A 226 -1.07 -23.26 9.78
C GLU A 226 -0.84 -21.82 9.33
N TYR A 227 -0.94 -20.89 10.29
CA TYR A 227 -0.83 -19.46 10.04
C TYR A 227 -0.10 -18.72 11.16
N PHE A 228 0.72 -17.75 10.77
CA PHE A 228 1.17 -16.66 11.64
C PHE A 228 1.36 -15.38 10.83
N SER A 229 1.49 -14.25 11.52
CA SER A 229 1.63 -12.94 10.88
C SER A 229 2.67 -12.05 11.52
N ILE A 230 3.15 -11.09 10.73
CA ILE A 230 4.02 -10.00 11.14
C ILE A 230 3.14 -8.77 11.38
N PRO A 231 3.03 -8.25 12.62
CA PRO A 231 2.19 -7.11 12.91
C PRO A 231 2.89 -5.82 12.46
N SER A 232 2.51 -5.36 11.27
CA SER A 232 2.81 -4.01 10.79
C SER A 232 1.56 -3.36 10.22
N VAL A 233 1.63 -2.07 9.90
CA VAL A 233 0.69 -1.45 8.96
C VAL A 233 0.71 -2.30 7.69
N TRP A 234 -0.47 -2.62 7.16
CA TRP A 234 -0.73 -3.60 6.10
C TRP A 234 -0.39 -5.04 6.50
N GLY A 235 0.73 -5.29 7.14
CA GLY A 235 1.08 -6.59 7.71
C GLY A 235 1.42 -7.63 6.65
N LEU A 236 1.90 -8.77 7.13
CA LEU A 236 2.18 -9.94 6.30
C LEU A 236 1.68 -11.20 6.98
N GLY A 237 0.88 -11.98 6.29
CA GLY A 237 0.45 -13.30 6.66
C GLY A 237 1.34 -14.37 6.02
N ILE A 238 1.65 -15.40 6.79
CA ILE A 238 2.37 -16.58 6.33
C ILE A 238 1.49 -17.78 6.63
N MET A 239 0.98 -18.43 5.59
CA MET A 239 0.27 -19.69 5.68
C MET A 239 1.11 -20.83 5.11
N PHE A 240 1.01 -22.01 5.70
CA PHE A 240 1.71 -23.19 5.19
C PHE A 240 0.96 -24.49 5.49
N LYS A 241 1.18 -25.50 4.65
CA LYS A 241 0.67 -26.87 4.84
C LYS A 241 1.71 -27.76 5.51
N PRO A 242 1.57 -28.14 6.80
CA PRO A 242 2.61 -28.89 7.49
C PRO A 242 2.92 -30.26 6.88
N ASP A 243 1.91 -30.92 6.31
CA ASP A 243 2.04 -32.24 5.68
C ASP A 243 2.84 -32.23 4.36
N MET A 244 3.00 -31.06 3.74
CA MET A 244 3.80 -30.87 2.52
C MET A 244 5.26 -30.46 2.80
N LEU A 245 5.65 -30.34 4.08
CA LEU A 245 6.94 -29.81 4.51
C LEU A 245 7.80 -30.87 5.23
N SER A 246 9.11 -30.71 5.14
CA SER A 246 10.06 -31.50 5.93
C SER A 246 10.11 -31.00 7.38
N GLN A 247 10.61 -31.83 8.31
CA GLN A 247 10.78 -31.42 9.70
C GLN A 247 11.69 -30.17 9.82
N GLU A 248 12.74 -30.06 9.02
CA GLU A 248 13.63 -28.89 9.01
C GLU A 248 12.90 -27.60 8.60
N GLN A 249 12.01 -27.69 7.60
CA GLN A 249 11.18 -26.57 7.15
C GLN A 249 10.18 -26.15 8.23
N LEU A 250 9.58 -27.13 8.92
CA LEU A 250 8.67 -26.89 10.04
C LEU A 250 9.39 -26.23 11.21
N ASP A 251 10.59 -26.70 11.55
CA ASP A 251 11.41 -26.13 12.63
C ASP A 251 11.77 -24.66 12.32
N LEU A 252 12.11 -24.35 11.06
CA LEU A 252 12.38 -22.97 10.61
C LEU A 252 11.14 -22.07 10.76
N LEU A 253 9.96 -22.54 10.34
CA LEU A 253 8.71 -21.79 10.45
C LEU A 253 8.31 -21.58 11.92
N ALA A 254 8.47 -22.61 12.76
CA ALA A 254 8.19 -22.55 14.19
C ALA A 254 9.11 -21.56 14.91
N ASP A 255 10.42 -21.61 14.66
CA ASP A 255 11.40 -20.67 15.21
C ASP A 255 11.14 -19.23 14.74
N THR A 256 10.76 -19.06 13.46
CA THR A 256 10.36 -17.75 12.93
C THR A 256 9.12 -17.22 13.64
N ARG A 257 8.09 -18.06 13.82
CA ARG A 257 6.86 -17.72 14.55
C ARG A 257 7.13 -17.34 16.00
N GLU A 258 7.93 -18.13 16.73
CA GLU A 258 8.27 -17.86 18.12
C GLU A 258 8.98 -16.50 18.30
N LYS A 259 9.96 -16.21 17.45
CA LYS A 259 10.67 -14.92 17.45
C LYS A 259 9.73 -13.76 17.15
N LEU A 260 8.84 -13.93 16.17
CA LEU A 260 7.85 -12.91 15.85
C LEU A 260 6.90 -12.69 17.03
N ASP A 261 6.34 -13.75 17.61
CA ASP A 261 5.44 -13.70 18.76
C ASP A 261 6.07 -12.95 19.95
N LEU A 262 7.36 -13.18 20.21
CA LEU A 262 8.13 -12.42 21.21
C LEU A 262 8.20 -10.92 20.88
N LEU A 263 8.36 -10.56 19.61
CA LEU A 263 8.51 -9.18 19.14
C LEU A 263 7.17 -8.46 18.90
N LYS A 264 6.06 -9.18 18.72
CA LYS A 264 4.75 -8.62 18.36
C LYS A 264 4.33 -7.43 19.25
N PRO A 265 4.43 -7.49 20.59
CA PRO A 265 4.01 -6.38 21.44
C PRO A 265 4.85 -5.11 21.20
N PHE A 266 6.14 -5.27 20.94
CA PHE A 266 7.04 -4.15 20.67
C PHE A 266 6.77 -3.55 19.28
N LEU A 267 6.66 -4.39 18.24
CA LEU A 267 6.33 -3.97 16.89
C LEU A 267 4.98 -3.26 16.83
N GLY A 268 3.96 -3.79 17.53
CA GLY A 268 2.64 -3.17 17.60
C GLY A 268 2.67 -1.74 18.16
N VAL A 269 3.51 -1.46 19.16
CA VAL A 269 3.69 -0.10 19.69
C VAL A 269 4.38 0.82 18.68
N LEU A 270 5.43 0.34 18.00
CA LEU A 270 6.12 1.12 16.97
C LEU A 270 5.18 1.48 15.82
N GLU A 271 4.39 0.51 15.38
CA GLU A 271 3.49 0.67 14.24
C GLU A 271 2.28 1.54 14.60
N LEU A 272 1.74 1.43 15.81
CA LEU A 272 0.73 2.39 16.29
C LEU A 272 1.29 3.82 16.30
N ASN A 273 2.49 4.02 16.84
CA ASN A 273 3.13 5.34 16.83
C ASN A 273 3.34 5.86 15.40
N ARG A 274 3.72 4.99 14.47
CA ARG A 274 3.87 5.30 13.05
C ARG A 274 2.52 5.71 12.43
N ILE A 275 1.43 4.98 12.67
CA ILE A 275 0.09 5.36 12.17
C ILE A 275 -0.31 6.73 12.71
N HIS A 276 -0.11 6.98 14.01
CA HIS A 276 -0.38 8.29 14.62
C HIS A 276 0.44 9.41 13.96
N LEU A 277 1.72 9.16 13.66
CA LEU A 277 2.58 10.09 12.96
C LEU A 277 2.08 10.37 11.53
N LEU A 278 1.77 9.33 10.76
CA LEU A 278 1.27 9.45 9.39
C LEU A 278 -0.06 10.23 9.34
N ALA A 279 -1.00 9.90 10.22
CA ALA A 279 -2.26 10.63 10.36
C ALA A 279 -2.05 12.10 10.73
N LYS A 280 -1.06 12.40 11.58
CA LYS A 280 -0.74 13.78 11.95
C LYS A 280 -0.12 14.55 10.79
N VAL A 281 0.79 13.92 10.05
CA VAL A 281 1.42 14.48 8.85
C VAL A 281 0.37 14.79 7.79
N ASP A 282 -0.55 13.86 7.50
CA ASP A 282 -1.67 14.09 6.58
C ASP A 282 -2.56 15.27 7.01
N SER A 283 -2.90 15.35 8.30
CA SER A 283 -3.66 16.47 8.85
C SER A 283 -2.94 17.82 8.64
N LEU A 284 -1.62 17.86 8.77
CA LEU A 284 -0.82 19.08 8.53
C LEU A 284 -0.79 19.45 7.04
N TYR A 285 -0.67 18.46 6.15
CA TYR A 285 -0.79 18.70 4.70
C TYR A 285 -2.16 19.26 4.34
N GLY A 286 -3.24 18.74 4.91
CA GLY A 286 -4.60 19.28 4.71
C GLY A 286 -4.72 20.75 5.15
N VAL A 287 -4.14 21.12 6.30
CA VAL A 287 -4.15 22.51 6.79
C VAL A 287 -3.35 23.43 5.87
N THR A 288 -2.14 23.03 5.47
CA THR A 288 -1.29 23.85 4.59
C THR A 288 -1.90 24.02 3.19
N GLY A 289 -2.51 22.96 2.64
CA GLY A 289 -3.27 23.02 1.38
C GLY A 289 -4.44 24.02 1.46
N LYS A 290 -5.22 23.98 2.54
CA LYS A 290 -6.30 24.95 2.77
C LYS A 290 -5.78 26.39 2.87
N MET A 291 -4.69 26.62 3.62
CA MET A 291 -4.08 27.94 3.73
C MET A 291 -3.59 28.47 2.38
N ALA A 292 -3.03 27.60 1.53
CA ALA A 292 -2.61 27.98 0.18
C ALA A 292 -3.81 28.37 -0.71
N GLN A 293 -4.91 27.63 -0.63
CA GLN A 293 -6.16 27.96 -1.34
C GLN A 293 -6.76 29.29 -0.85
N ASP A 294 -6.82 29.49 0.46
CA ASP A 294 -7.35 30.72 1.06
C ASP A 294 -6.51 31.94 0.66
N LYS A 295 -5.18 31.79 0.65
CA LYS A 295 -4.26 32.82 0.14
C LYS A 295 -4.50 33.11 -1.34
N ALA A 296 -4.62 32.08 -2.19
CA ALA A 296 -4.87 32.26 -3.62
C ALA A 296 -6.18 33.02 -3.89
N LYS A 297 -7.25 32.72 -3.15
CA LYS A 297 -8.53 33.45 -3.21
C LYS A 297 -8.37 34.90 -2.77
N ALA A 298 -7.63 35.16 -1.68
CA ALA A 298 -7.36 36.52 -1.22
C ALA A 298 -6.57 37.32 -2.26
N ASP A 299 -5.55 36.72 -2.88
CA ASP A 299 -4.74 37.35 -3.93
C ASP A 299 -5.57 37.68 -5.19
N GLU A 300 -6.53 36.82 -5.55
CA GLU A 300 -7.47 37.07 -6.66
C GLU A 300 -8.43 38.23 -6.35
N GLU A 301 -8.96 38.30 -5.13
CA GLU A 301 -9.83 39.41 -4.72
C GLU A 301 -9.05 40.73 -4.62
N ILE A 302 -7.80 40.72 -4.14
CA ILE A 302 -6.92 41.89 -4.16
C ILE A 302 -6.70 42.38 -5.60
N LYS A 303 -6.45 41.47 -6.55
CA LYS A 303 -6.33 41.83 -7.98
C LYS A 303 -7.61 42.44 -8.52
N ARG A 304 -8.78 41.89 -8.16
CA ARG A 304 -10.09 42.41 -8.56
C ARG A 304 -10.33 43.83 -8.01
N LEU A 305 -10.09 44.04 -6.71
CA LEU A 305 -10.25 45.34 -6.06
C LEU A 305 -9.29 46.39 -6.64
N ASN A 306 -8.03 46.03 -6.90
CA ASN A 306 -7.07 46.92 -7.55
C ASN A 306 -7.51 47.32 -8.97
N LYS A 307 -8.12 46.40 -9.74
CA LYS A 307 -8.68 46.72 -11.06
C LYS A 307 -9.87 47.71 -10.98
N VAL A 308 -10.68 47.61 -9.93
CA VAL A 308 -11.78 48.56 -9.66
C VAL A 308 -11.24 49.92 -9.23
N LEU A 309 -10.24 49.96 -8.35
CA LEU A 309 -9.62 51.19 -7.85
C LEU A 309 -8.83 51.93 -8.94
N MET A 310 -8.15 51.20 -9.83
CA MET A 310 -7.35 51.72 -10.94
C MET A 310 -8.13 51.88 -12.25
N GLY A 311 -9.45 51.62 -12.23
CA GLY A 311 -10.33 51.81 -13.39
C GLY A 311 -10.46 53.28 -13.80
N PRO A 312 -10.79 53.57 -15.08
CA PRO A 312 -10.76 54.93 -15.64
C PRO A 312 -11.74 55.94 -14.99
N THR A 313 -12.65 55.48 -14.14
CA THR A 313 -13.70 56.29 -13.50
C THR A 313 -13.26 56.96 -12.20
N THR A 314 -12.37 56.35 -11.41
CA THR A 314 -11.92 56.89 -10.11
C THR A 314 -10.86 57.99 -10.27
N LEU A 315 -9.94 57.86 -11.23
CA LEU A 315 -8.95 58.90 -11.54
C LEU A 315 -9.58 60.17 -12.13
N ARG A 316 -10.65 60.05 -12.96
CA ARG A 316 -11.35 61.23 -13.49
C ARG A 316 -12.11 62.01 -12.42
N GLY A 317 -12.71 61.32 -11.42
CA GLY A 317 -13.42 61.98 -10.31
C GLY A 317 -12.49 62.76 -9.36
N VAL A 318 -11.34 62.17 -9.01
CA VAL A 318 -10.36 62.83 -8.11
C VAL A 318 -9.64 64.00 -8.80
N VAL A 319 -9.30 63.87 -10.09
CA VAL A 319 -8.70 64.96 -10.87
C VAL A 319 -9.68 66.12 -11.12
N TYR A 320 -10.98 65.86 -11.27
CA TYR A 320 -11.99 66.91 -11.36
C TYR A 320 -12.28 67.60 -10.01
N GLY A 321 -12.27 66.86 -8.90
CA GLY A 321 -12.44 67.42 -7.55
C GLY A 321 -11.30 68.37 -7.15
N LEU A 322 -10.05 67.98 -7.40
CA LEU A 322 -8.87 68.81 -7.08
C LEU A 322 -8.79 70.08 -7.94
N LYS A 323 -9.18 70.04 -9.22
CA LYS A 323 -9.24 71.25 -10.07
C LYS A 323 -10.32 72.25 -9.62
N LYS A 324 -11.39 71.80 -8.95
CA LYS A 324 -12.45 72.68 -8.42
C LYS A 324 -11.99 73.36 -7.12
N ILE A 325 -11.21 72.68 -6.28
CA ILE A 325 -10.64 73.22 -5.04
C ILE A 325 -9.55 74.27 -5.35
N PHE A 326 -8.67 74.02 -6.34
CA PHE A 326 -7.63 74.99 -6.73
C PHE A 326 -8.14 76.21 -7.53
N ARG A 327 -9.38 76.19 -8.04
CA ARG A 327 -10.02 77.38 -8.65
C ARG A 327 -10.75 78.26 -7.65
N LEU A 328 -11.06 77.78 -6.44
CA LEU A 328 -11.78 78.54 -5.41
C LEU A 328 -10.86 79.36 -4.49
N ASN A 329 -9.55 79.15 -4.52
CA ASN A 329 -8.55 79.93 -3.75
C ASN A 329 -7.85 81.03 -4.56
N LYS A 330 -8.47 81.51 -5.66
CA LYS A 330 -7.93 82.56 -6.54
C LYS A 330 -8.94 83.67 -6.86
N LEU A 331 -9.88 83.92 -5.97
CA LEU A 331 -10.74 85.11 -5.98
C LEU A 331 -10.60 85.85 -4.65
#